data_AF-A0A0G1FBP2-F1
#
_entry.id   AF-A0A0G1FBP2-F1
#
_cell.length_a   1.000
_cell.length_b   1.000
_cell.length_c   1.000
_cell.angle_alpha   90.00
_cell.angle_beta   90.00
_cell.angle_gamma   90.00
#
_symmetry.space_group_name_H-M   'P 1'
#
loop_
_entity.id
_entity.type
_entity.pdbx_description
1 polymer ?
#
loop_
_entity_poly.entity_id
_entity_poly.type
_entity_poly.pdbx_seq_one_letter_code
_entity_poly.pdbx_strand_id
1 'polypeptide(L)'
;MKKITLFGSAFIALALLVSSFALPAQAVAPAWDATGSYVINMEYWGTDYAHDMSLTQDSLGNLTGSGGYPAGGAHTYTWVLTSGSVSGNSIDFLADYTASADAVVPQTTLHLVGTIASDGTISGTWSDNYQGGSRSGAVSTVSGVTVALRTITASAGANGSISPFGLVVVNDGNNQAFTITADSGYHIDDVLVDGSSVGALGTYVFTNVSANHTISVSFELDPVSLESPLVKAECKDGGWMNFTNPSFRNQGQCIAYVNHRDDRGEDDDLEVEGSVSVSVDDDDEEEDDDEDDEEEDSDEHRSFSNRIREILDGDDDEEDDE
;
A
#
# COMPACT_ATOMS: atom_id res chain seq x y z
N MET A 1 -5.36 -81.96 10.76
CA MET A 1 -4.35 -80.90 10.98
C MET A 1 -5.09 -79.58 11.22
N LYS A 2 -4.78 -78.97 12.37
CA LYS A 2 -5.19 -77.67 12.96
C LYS A 2 -6.36 -76.88 12.35
N LYS A 3 -7.49 -76.85 13.08
CA LYS A 3 -8.40 -75.69 13.15
C LYS A 3 -7.80 -74.70 14.16
N ILE A 4 -7.51 -73.48 13.75
CA ILE A 4 -7.12 -72.37 14.65
C ILE A 4 -8.20 -71.30 14.55
N THR A 5 -8.89 -71.14 15.67
CA THR A 5 -9.72 -70.01 16.08
C THR A 5 -8.92 -68.71 16.05
N LEU A 6 -9.38 -67.70 15.31
CA LEU A 6 -8.91 -66.32 15.44
C LEU A 6 -9.79 -65.58 16.46
N PHE A 7 -9.17 -65.18 17.58
CA PHE A 7 -9.69 -64.18 18.51
C PHE A 7 -9.37 -62.78 17.98
N GLY A 8 -10.25 -61.84 18.31
CA GLY A 8 -10.24 -60.48 17.78
C GLY A 8 -9.08 -59.61 18.21
N SER A 9 -8.93 -58.51 17.49
CA SER A 9 -8.27 -57.29 17.95
C SER A 9 -8.92 -56.13 17.22
N ALA A 10 -9.73 -55.37 17.95
CA ALA A 10 -10.33 -54.13 17.47
C ALA A 10 -9.23 -53.08 17.38
N PHE A 11 -8.84 -52.72 16.16
CA PHE A 11 -8.09 -51.50 15.90
C PHE A 11 -9.09 -50.41 15.53
N ILE A 12 -9.39 -49.53 16.47
CA ILE A 12 -10.09 -48.27 16.19
C ILE A 12 -9.06 -47.38 15.49
N ALA A 13 -9.18 -47.27 14.16
CA ALA A 13 -8.47 -46.27 13.39
C ALA A 13 -9.12 -44.91 13.63
N LEU A 14 -8.53 -44.10 14.51
CA LEU A 14 -8.89 -42.70 14.67
C LEU A 14 -8.42 -41.94 13.42
N ALA A 15 -9.34 -41.70 12.48
CA ALA A 15 -9.09 -40.89 11.31
C ALA A 15 -8.92 -39.43 11.76
N LEU A 16 -7.68 -38.95 11.79
CA LEU A 16 -7.38 -37.51 11.86
C LEU A 16 -7.88 -36.86 10.58
N LEU A 17 -9.05 -36.22 10.66
CA LEU A 17 -9.52 -35.25 9.68
C LEU A 17 -8.52 -34.10 9.66
N VAL A 18 -7.57 -34.16 8.72
CA VAL A 18 -6.79 -32.98 8.34
C VAL A 18 -7.76 -32.07 7.60
N SER A 19 -8.38 -31.16 8.35
CA SER A 19 -9.06 -29.99 7.82
C SER A 19 -8.04 -29.23 7.00
N SER A 20 -8.04 -29.50 5.69
CA SER A 20 -7.31 -28.72 4.72
C SER A 20 -8.03 -27.38 4.65
N PHE A 21 -7.67 -26.45 5.53
CA PHE A 21 -7.98 -25.05 5.32
C PHE A 21 -7.29 -24.69 4.00
N ALA A 22 -8.08 -24.69 2.92
CA ALA A 22 -7.67 -24.04 1.69
C ALA A 22 -7.43 -22.58 2.09
N LEU A 23 -6.16 -22.20 2.19
CA LEU A 23 -5.79 -20.80 2.15
C LEU A 23 -6.51 -20.22 0.93
N PRO A 24 -7.22 -19.08 1.05
CA PRO A 24 -7.78 -18.44 -0.13
C PRO A 24 -6.61 -18.29 -1.10
N ALA A 25 -6.78 -18.82 -2.32
CA ALA A 25 -5.79 -18.65 -3.37
C ALA A 25 -5.54 -17.15 -3.44
N GLN A 26 -4.36 -16.71 -3.01
CA GLN A 26 -3.97 -15.32 -3.13
C GLN A 26 -4.15 -15.00 -4.61
N ALA A 27 -5.06 -14.08 -4.91
CA ALA A 27 -5.27 -13.64 -6.28
C ALA A 27 -3.88 -13.24 -6.80
N VAL A 28 -3.38 -14.01 -7.77
CA VAL A 28 -2.08 -13.72 -8.37
C VAL A 28 -2.24 -12.34 -8.98
N ALA A 29 -1.44 -11.38 -8.50
CA ALA A 29 -1.48 -10.02 -9.01
C ALA A 29 -1.41 -10.04 -10.54
N PRO A 30 -2.18 -9.19 -11.24
CA PRO A 30 -2.21 -9.20 -12.69
C PRO A 30 -0.81 -8.97 -13.24
N ALA A 31 -0.44 -9.68 -14.31
CA ALA A 31 0.85 -9.49 -14.97
C ALA A 31 0.85 -8.30 -15.94
N TRP A 32 -0.32 -7.71 -16.18
CA TRP A 32 -0.55 -6.68 -17.18
C TRP A 32 -1.46 -5.59 -16.62
N ASP A 33 -1.18 -4.36 -17.02
CA ASP A 33 -2.05 -3.20 -16.94
C ASP A 33 -2.78 -3.05 -18.28
N ALA A 34 -4.08 -3.35 -18.27
CA ALA A 34 -4.98 -3.22 -19.40
C ALA A 34 -5.68 -1.86 -19.42
N THR A 35 -5.36 -0.93 -18.51
CA THR A 35 -5.91 0.43 -18.53
C THR A 35 -5.51 1.15 -19.80
N GLY A 36 -6.49 1.64 -20.56
CA GLY A 36 -6.20 2.36 -21.80
C GLY A 36 -7.36 2.38 -22.79
N SER A 37 -7.07 2.97 -23.95
CA SER A 37 -7.97 3.01 -25.09
C SER A 37 -7.47 2.09 -26.19
N TYR A 38 -8.39 1.37 -26.80
CA TYR A 38 -8.15 0.34 -27.79
C TYR A 38 -9.07 0.53 -28.98
N VAL A 39 -8.61 0.04 -30.13
CA VAL A 39 -9.47 -0.35 -31.23
C VAL A 39 -9.35 -1.86 -31.35
N ILE A 40 -10.47 -2.57 -31.29
CA ILE A 40 -10.53 -4.03 -31.46
C ILE A 40 -11.39 -4.38 -32.68
N ASN A 41 -10.98 -5.40 -33.42
CA ASN A 41 -11.83 -6.02 -34.43
C ASN A 41 -12.60 -7.16 -33.79
N MET A 42 -13.93 -7.11 -33.90
CA MET A 42 -14.80 -8.25 -33.68
C MET A 42 -15.13 -8.83 -35.05
N GLU A 43 -14.53 -9.97 -35.37
CA GLU A 43 -14.77 -10.67 -36.63
C GLU A 43 -16.13 -11.36 -36.59
N TYR A 44 -16.90 -11.25 -37.66
CA TYR A 44 -18.16 -11.97 -37.83
C TYR A 44 -18.33 -12.37 -39.29
N TRP A 45 -18.35 -13.68 -39.57
CA TRP A 45 -18.54 -14.26 -40.91
C TRP A 45 -17.52 -13.75 -41.94
N GLY A 46 -16.26 -13.61 -41.53
CA GLY A 46 -15.14 -13.16 -42.35
C GLY A 46 -15.06 -11.66 -42.57
N THR A 47 -15.86 -10.87 -41.85
CA THR A 47 -15.81 -9.40 -41.88
C THR A 47 -15.37 -8.88 -40.52
N ASP A 48 -14.40 -7.98 -40.51
CA ASP A 48 -13.94 -7.30 -39.31
C ASP A 48 -14.80 -6.06 -39.02
N TYR A 49 -15.36 -6.01 -37.82
CA TYR A 49 -16.07 -4.85 -37.29
C TYR A 49 -15.20 -4.19 -36.23
N ALA A 50 -14.69 -2.98 -36.51
CA ALA A 50 -13.84 -2.26 -35.58
C ALA A 50 -14.68 -1.54 -34.51
N HIS A 51 -14.34 -1.75 -33.23
CA HIS A 51 -14.92 -1.10 -32.07
C HIS A 51 -13.88 -0.27 -31.34
N ASP A 52 -14.27 0.91 -30.86
CA ASP A 52 -13.51 1.60 -29.81
C ASP A 52 -13.81 0.92 -28.47
N MET A 53 -12.79 0.76 -27.63
CA MET A 53 -12.91 0.20 -26.28
C MET A 53 -12.05 1.01 -25.31
N SER A 54 -12.58 1.34 -24.15
CA SER A 54 -11.86 1.97 -23.05
C SER A 54 -11.96 1.07 -21.83
N LEU A 55 -10.82 0.70 -21.26
CA LEU A 55 -10.72 -0.14 -20.07
C LEU A 55 -10.03 0.63 -18.95
N THR A 56 -10.47 0.37 -17.73
CA THR A 56 -9.79 0.78 -16.49
C THR A 56 -9.66 -0.46 -15.62
N GLN A 57 -8.43 -0.71 -15.16
CA GLN A 57 -8.09 -1.84 -14.32
C GLN A 57 -7.75 -1.37 -12.90
N ASP A 58 -8.27 -2.04 -11.88
CA ASP A 58 -7.86 -1.82 -10.49
C ASP A 58 -6.63 -2.66 -10.10
N SER A 59 -6.13 -2.49 -8.87
CA SER A 59 -4.96 -3.22 -8.38
C SER A 59 -5.18 -4.72 -8.21
N LEU A 60 -6.43 -5.18 -8.20
CA LEU A 60 -6.81 -6.59 -8.11
C LEU A 60 -7.02 -7.23 -9.50
N GLY A 61 -6.93 -6.43 -10.57
CA GLY A 61 -7.16 -6.87 -11.94
C GLY A 61 -8.61 -6.82 -12.38
N ASN A 62 -9.53 -6.25 -11.60
CA ASN A 62 -10.92 -6.08 -12.04
C ASN A 62 -10.99 -5.00 -13.10
N LEU A 63 -11.83 -5.23 -14.12
CA LEU A 63 -12.03 -4.32 -15.23
C LEU A 63 -13.37 -3.60 -15.13
N THR A 64 -13.31 -2.31 -15.40
CA THR A 64 -14.47 -1.50 -15.79
C THR A 64 -14.19 -0.87 -17.15
N GLY A 65 -15.22 -0.41 -17.84
CA GLY A 65 -15.01 0.14 -19.17
C GLY A 65 -16.27 0.23 -20.00
N SER A 66 -16.08 0.69 -21.22
CA SER A 66 -17.13 0.81 -22.22
C SER A 66 -16.52 0.76 -23.61
N GLY A 67 -17.38 0.68 -24.61
CA GLY A 67 -16.95 0.75 -25.99
C GLY A 67 -18.12 0.87 -26.93
N GLY A 68 -17.80 0.86 -28.22
CA GLY A 68 -18.84 0.93 -29.24
C GLY A 68 -18.35 0.82 -30.67
N TYR A 69 -19.30 0.58 -31.56
CA TYR A 69 -19.11 0.52 -33.00
C TYR A 69 -19.89 1.64 -33.70
N PRO A 70 -19.38 2.20 -34.81
CA PRO A 70 -18.06 1.92 -35.41
C PRO A 70 -16.94 2.67 -34.70
N ALA A 71 -15.72 2.13 -34.75
CA ALA A 71 -14.53 2.81 -34.23
C ALA A 71 -14.26 4.16 -34.92
N GLY A 72 -13.77 5.15 -34.17
CA GLY A 72 -13.35 6.45 -34.68
C GLY A 72 -14.49 7.38 -35.10
N GLY A 73 -15.74 7.05 -34.77
CA GLY A 73 -16.93 7.82 -35.13
C GLY A 73 -18.01 7.79 -34.05
N ALA A 74 -19.19 8.31 -34.38
CA ALA A 74 -20.33 8.24 -33.46
C ALA A 74 -20.81 6.79 -33.34
N HIS A 75 -20.81 6.26 -32.12
CA HIS A 75 -21.20 4.88 -31.87
C HIS A 75 -22.70 4.67 -32.09
N THR A 76 -23.03 3.74 -32.98
CA THR A 76 -24.39 3.22 -33.18
C THR A 76 -24.71 2.14 -32.15
N TYR A 77 -23.71 1.32 -31.81
CA TYR A 77 -23.84 0.26 -30.82
C TYR A 77 -22.85 0.53 -29.70
N THR A 78 -23.35 0.97 -28.55
CA THR A 78 -22.55 1.19 -27.34
C THR A 78 -22.73 0.06 -26.36
N TRP A 79 -21.71 -0.23 -25.57
CA TRP A 79 -21.77 -1.21 -24.49
C TRP A 79 -20.95 -0.75 -23.29
N VAL A 80 -21.30 -1.28 -22.12
CA VAL A 80 -20.64 -0.98 -20.84
C VAL A 80 -20.33 -2.29 -20.13
N LEU A 81 -19.11 -2.42 -19.61
CA LEU A 81 -18.71 -3.61 -18.85
C LEU A 81 -19.58 -3.74 -17.60
N THR A 82 -20.12 -4.94 -17.39
CA THR A 82 -20.81 -5.33 -16.16
C THR A 82 -19.88 -6.06 -15.21
N SER A 83 -18.88 -6.76 -15.75
CA SER A 83 -17.78 -7.36 -14.99
C SER A 83 -16.62 -7.65 -15.93
N GLY A 84 -15.41 -7.76 -15.37
CA GLY A 84 -14.27 -8.25 -16.12
C GLY A 84 -13.04 -8.37 -15.24
N SER A 85 -12.05 -9.10 -15.74
CA SER A 85 -10.81 -9.37 -15.01
C SER A 85 -9.63 -9.59 -15.95
N VAL A 86 -8.45 -9.24 -15.45
CA VAL A 86 -7.15 -9.65 -15.98
C VAL A 86 -6.49 -10.55 -14.94
N SER A 87 -6.12 -11.77 -15.34
CA SER A 87 -5.42 -12.71 -14.48
C SER A 87 -4.33 -13.44 -15.27
N GLY A 88 -3.08 -13.33 -14.81
CA GLY A 88 -1.94 -13.75 -15.63
C GLY A 88 -1.96 -13.01 -16.96
N ASN A 89 -1.98 -13.75 -18.08
CA ASN A 89 -2.14 -13.21 -19.42
C ASN A 89 -3.56 -13.40 -20.00
N SER A 90 -4.53 -13.78 -19.19
CA SER A 90 -5.93 -13.92 -19.60
C SER A 90 -6.68 -12.60 -19.35
N ILE A 91 -7.56 -12.24 -20.28
CA ILE A 91 -8.52 -11.16 -20.14
C ILE A 91 -9.92 -11.70 -20.42
N ASP A 92 -10.86 -11.43 -19.54
CA ASP A 92 -12.25 -11.89 -19.65
C ASP A 92 -13.16 -10.74 -19.20
N PHE A 93 -14.18 -10.39 -19.98
CA PHE A 93 -15.18 -9.43 -19.54
C PHE A 93 -16.56 -9.68 -20.14
N LEU A 94 -17.57 -9.34 -19.35
CA LEU A 94 -18.97 -9.25 -19.73
C LEU A 94 -19.37 -7.78 -19.86
N ALA A 95 -20.19 -7.47 -20.85
CA ALA A 95 -20.70 -6.13 -21.09
C ALA A 95 -22.16 -6.18 -21.57
N ASP A 96 -22.92 -5.14 -21.28
CA ASP A 96 -24.29 -4.99 -21.75
C ASP A 96 -24.33 -3.89 -22.81
N TYR A 97 -25.02 -4.16 -23.92
CA TYR A 97 -25.29 -3.14 -24.93
C TYR A 97 -26.28 -2.12 -24.39
N THR A 98 -25.96 -0.84 -24.53
CA THR A 98 -26.75 0.27 -23.98
C THR A 98 -27.51 1.04 -25.06
N ALA A 99 -27.32 0.71 -26.34
CA ALA A 99 -28.08 1.30 -27.45
C ALA A 99 -29.58 0.95 -27.34
N SER A 100 -30.46 1.91 -27.60
CA SER A 100 -31.90 1.82 -27.27
C SER A 100 -32.68 0.69 -27.95
N ALA A 101 -32.21 0.15 -29.08
CA ALA A 101 -32.81 -1.03 -29.72
C ALA A 101 -32.30 -2.36 -29.14
N ASP A 102 -31.11 -2.36 -28.54
CA ASP A 102 -30.37 -3.55 -28.10
C ASP A 102 -30.30 -3.69 -26.57
N ALA A 103 -30.66 -2.62 -25.85
CA ALA A 103 -30.91 -2.55 -24.41
C ALA A 103 -32.34 -3.00 -24.02
N VAL A 104 -33.06 -3.65 -24.93
CA VAL A 104 -34.44 -4.12 -24.75
C VAL A 104 -34.45 -5.62 -24.45
N VAL A 105 -35.47 -6.14 -23.78
CA VAL A 105 -35.56 -7.54 -23.37
C VAL A 105 -35.68 -8.51 -24.58
N PRO A 106 -34.82 -9.54 -24.67
CA PRO A 106 -33.71 -9.84 -23.77
C PRO A 106 -32.53 -8.88 -24.00
N GLN A 107 -32.02 -8.31 -22.91
CA GLN A 107 -30.83 -7.44 -22.90
C GLN A 107 -29.71 -8.11 -23.69
N THR A 108 -29.14 -7.40 -24.65
CA THR A 108 -28.00 -7.94 -25.39
C THR A 108 -26.75 -7.85 -24.51
N THR A 109 -26.12 -9.00 -24.25
CA THR A 109 -24.92 -9.16 -23.43
C THR A 109 -23.77 -9.67 -24.31
N LEU A 110 -22.64 -8.98 -24.26
CA LEU A 110 -21.38 -9.34 -24.88
C LEU A 110 -20.50 -10.05 -23.85
N HIS A 111 -19.88 -11.16 -24.24
CA HIS A 111 -18.80 -11.82 -23.49
C HIS A 111 -17.56 -11.87 -24.36
N LEU A 112 -16.46 -11.30 -23.89
CA LEU A 112 -15.15 -11.38 -24.52
C LEU A 112 -14.23 -12.21 -23.64
N VAL A 113 -13.59 -13.21 -24.24
CA VAL A 113 -12.53 -14.01 -23.61
C VAL A 113 -11.31 -13.97 -24.50
N GLY A 114 -10.17 -13.55 -23.95
CA GLY A 114 -8.95 -13.38 -24.71
C GLY A 114 -7.69 -13.63 -23.92
N THR A 115 -6.58 -13.57 -24.65
CA THR A 115 -5.23 -13.68 -24.15
C THR A 115 -4.43 -12.46 -24.57
N ILE A 116 -3.53 -12.03 -23.69
CA ILE A 116 -2.59 -10.94 -23.88
C ILE A 116 -1.26 -11.54 -24.35
N ALA A 117 -0.80 -11.11 -25.52
CA ALA A 117 0.49 -11.50 -26.07
C ALA A 117 1.64 -10.69 -25.44
N SER A 118 2.88 -11.11 -25.65
CA SER A 118 4.06 -10.46 -25.08
C SER A 118 4.27 -9.02 -25.57
N ASP A 119 3.66 -8.64 -26.70
CA ASP A 119 3.66 -7.27 -27.24
C ASP A 119 2.48 -6.42 -26.73
N GLY A 120 1.66 -6.97 -25.81
CA GLY A 120 0.50 -6.30 -25.22
C GLY A 120 -0.76 -6.33 -26.09
N THR A 121 -0.74 -7.01 -27.24
CA THR A 121 -1.95 -7.18 -28.06
C THR A 121 -2.90 -8.21 -27.44
N ILE A 122 -4.20 -7.98 -27.59
CA ILE A 122 -5.26 -8.90 -27.14
C ILE A 122 -5.78 -9.68 -28.34
N SER A 123 -5.94 -10.99 -28.17
CA SER A 123 -6.62 -11.86 -29.15
C SER A 123 -7.46 -12.93 -28.46
N GLY A 124 -8.57 -13.33 -29.07
CA GLY A 124 -9.47 -14.30 -28.46
C GLY A 124 -10.78 -14.48 -29.21
N THR A 125 -11.85 -14.68 -28.46
CA THR A 125 -13.22 -14.82 -28.96
C THR A 125 -14.17 -13.84 -28.29
N TRP A 126 -15.17 -13.41 -29.04
CA TRP A 126 -16.33 -12.73 -28.50
C TRP A 126 -17.59 -13.56 -28.76
N SER A 127 -18.61 -13.37 -27.94
CA SER A 127 -19.96 -13.89 -28.19
C SER A 127 -21.01 -12.94 -27.64
N ASP A 128 -22.20 -12.93 -28.26
CA ASP A 128 -23.36 -12.24 -27.72
C ASP A 128 -24.66 -12.97 -28.02
N ASN A 129 -25.73 -12.51 -27.38
CA ASN A 129 -27.10 -13.01 -27.54
C ASN A 129 -27.98 -12.06 -28.39
N TYR A 130 -27.39 -11.35 -29.35
CA TYR A 130 -28.08 -10.30 -30.11
C TYR A 130 -29.44 -10.74 -30.65
N GLN A 131 -30.48 -9.96 -30.35
CA GLN A 131 -31.88 -10.23 -30.73
C GLN A 131 -32.38 -11.63 -30.31
N GLY A 132 -31.86 -12.17 -29.21
CA GLY A 132 -32.17 -13.52 -28.72
C GLY A 132 -31.49 -14.65 -29.52
N GLY A 133 -30.59 -14.31 -30.44
CA GLY A 133 -29.75 -15.25 -31.17
C GLY A 133 -28.50 -15.63 -30.38
N SER A 134 -27.53 -16.22 -31.07
CA SER A 134 -26.17 -16.40 -30.56
C SER A 134 -25.20 -16.08 -31.68
N ARG A 135 -24.39 -15.04 -31.48
CA ARG A 135 -23.30 -14.67 -32.38
C ARG A 135 -21.99 -14.93 -31.67
N SER A 136 -20.97 -15.28 -32.44
CA SER A 136 -19.61 -15.35 -31.95
C SER A 136 -18.64 -15.19 -33.10
N GLY A 137 -17.40 -14.87 -32.76
CA GLY A 137 -16.30 -14.77 -33.70
C GLY A 137 -14.99 -14.46 -33.01
N ALA A 138 -13.95 -14.22 -33.82
CA ALA A 138 -12.64 -13.86 -33.28
C ALA A 138 -12.63 -12.39 -32.82
N VAL A 139 -11.83 -12.10 -31.80
CA VAL A 139 -11.47 -10.73 -31.45
C VAL A 139 -9.96 -10.54 -31.54
N SER A 140 -9.53 -9.37 -32.03
CA SER A 140 -8.12 -8.99 -32.07
C SER A 140 -7.94 -7.49 -31.93
N THR A 141 -6.90 -7.06 -31.23
CA THR A 141 -6.52 -5.65 -31.15
C THR A 141 -5.99 -5.13 -32.48
N VAL A 142 -6.49 -3.97 -32.90
CA VAL A 142 -5.99 -3.17 -34.04
C VAL A 142 -5.05 -2.07 -33.55
N SER A 143 -5.40 -1.42 -32.44
CA SER A 143 -4.62 -0.36 -31.80
C SER A 143 -4.85 -0.35 -30.29
N GLY A 144 -3.92 0.23 -29.55
CA GLY A 144 -3.83 0.10 -28.09
C GLY A 144 -3.10 -1.18 -27.71
N VAL A 145 -2.41 -1.16 -26.56
CA VAL A 145 -1.71 -2.32 -26.01
C VAL A 145 -1.82 -2.28 -24.50
N THR A 146 -1.92 -3.46 -23.88
CA THR A 146 -1.72 -3.59 -22.45
C THR A 146 -0.24 -3.46 -22.13
N VAL A 147 0.12 -2.96 -20.96
CA VAL A 147 1.52 -2.81 -20.54
C VAL A 147 1.87 -3.86 -19.50
N ALA A 148 3.03 -4.51 -19.63
CA ALA A 148 3.47 -5.49 -18.63
C ALA A 148 3.72 -4.80 -17.28
N LEU A 149 3.36 -5.45 -16.18
CA LEU A 149 3.61 -4.95 -14.83
C LEU A 149 4.95 -5.48 -14.29
N ARG A 150 5.70 -4.60 -13.64
CA ARG A 150 6.96 -4.87 -12.95
C ARG A 150 6.82 -4.56 -11.48
N THR A 151 7.59 -5.26 -10.66
CA THR A 151 7.55 -5.08 -9.21
C THR A 151 8.90 -4.63 -8.66
N ILE A 152 8.89 -3.65 -7.77
CA ILE A 152 10.04 -3.23 -6.98
C ILE A 152 9.70 -3.50 -5.51
N THR A 153 10.45 -4.37 -4.87
CA THR A 153 10.29 -4.63 -3.43
C THR A 153 11.21 -3.72 -2.64
N ALA A 154 10.63 -2.76 -1.94
CA ALA A 154 11.32 -1.79 -1.11
C ALA A 154 11.28 -2.18 0.38
N SER A 155 12.41 -2.06 1.04
CA SER A 155 12.57 -2.34 2.47
C SER A 155 13.54 -1.37 3.12
N ALA A 156 13.36 -1.15 4.42
CA ALA A 156 14.22 -0.33 5.25
C ALA A 156 14.54 -1.10 6.54
N GLY A 157 15.80 -1.01 6.98
CA GLY A 157 16.21 -1.41 8.31
C GLY A 157 15.61 -0.51 9.39
N ALA A 158 15.93 -0.81 10.65
CA ALA A 158 15.52 0.03 11.78
C ALA A 158 16.15 1.42 11.72
N ASN A 159 15.55 2.39 12.42
CA ASN A 159 16.04 3.77 12.59
C ASN A 159 16.03 4.62 11.32
N GLY A 160 15.08 4.34 10.44
CA GLY A 160 14.77 5.16 9.28
C GLY A 160 13.65 4.56 8.45
N SER A 161 13.42 5.16 7.29
CA SER A 161 12.32 4.79 6.40
C SER A 161 12.69 4.94 4.93
N ILE A 162 11.96 4.22 4.09
CA ILE A 162 11.95 4.36 2.63
C ILE A 162 10.51 4.57 2.17
N SER A 163 10.30 5.48 1.22
CA SER A 163 8.99 5.75 0.62
C SER A 163 9.09 5.79 -0.90
N PRO A 164 8.26 5.02 -1.64
CA PRO A 164 7.27 4.06 -1.14
C PRO A 164 7.90 2.81 -0.48
N PHE A 165 7.20 2.20 0.48
CA PHE A 165 7.62 0.98 1.19
C PHE A 165 6.88 -0.26 0.67
N GLY A 166 7.52 -1.43 0.73
CA GLY A 166 6.91 -2.71 0.41
C GLY A 166 6.89 -2.99 -1.10
N LEU A 167 5.85 -3.70 -1.57
CA LEU A 167 5.71 -4.06 -2.97
C LEU A 167 5.17 -2.86 -3.78
N VAL A 168 5.99 -2.34 -4.68
CA VAL A 168 5.64 -1.26 -5.60
C VAL A 168 5.44 -1.83 -6.99
N VAL A 169 4.27 -1.62 -7.56
CA VAL A 169 3.93 -2.07 -8.92
C VAL A 169 4.09 -0.90 -9.88
N VAL A 170 4.81 -1.12 -10.99
CA VAL A 170 5.10 -0.10 -11.99
C VAL A 170 4.91 -0.67 -13.40
N ASN A 171 4.48 0.16 -14.34
CA ASN A 171 4.39 -0.25 -15.74
C ASN A 171 5.79 -0.43 -16.34
N ASP A 172 5.95 -1.42 -17.22
CA ASP A 172 7.18 -1.66 -17.95
C ASP A 172 7.64 -0.39 -18.70
N GLY A 173 8.91 -0.06 -18.54
CA GLY A 173 9.53 1.14 -19.10
C GLY A 173 9.34 2.43 -18.31
N ASN A 174 8.51 2.44 -17.24
CA ASN A 174 8.37 3.62 -16.39
C ASN A 174 9.53 3.78 -15.40
N ASN A 175 9.66 5.00 -14.87
CA ASN A 175 10.58 5.32 -13.79
C ASN A 175 9.87 5.22 -12.43
N GLN A 176 10.62 4.90 -11.38
CA GLN A 176 10.13 4.94 -10.00
C GLN A 176 11.17 5.57 -9.08
N ALA A 177 10.74 6.61 -8.37
CA ALA A 177 11.57 7.29 -7.37
C ALA A 177 11.29 6.75 -5.95
N PHE A 178 12.34 6.70 -5.14
CA PHE A 178 12.32 6.38 -3.73
C PHE A 178 13.01 7.49 -2.96
N THR A 179 12.39 7.90 -1.85
CA THR A 179 12.96 8.82 -0.87
C THR A 179 13.28 8.06 0.39
N ILE A 180 14.46 8.34 0.95
CA ILE A 180 15.01 7.65 2.10
C ILE A 180 15.27 8.69 3.18
N THR A 181 14.77 8.44 4.38
CA THR A 181 14.88 9.35 5.51
C THR A 181 15.39 8.58 6.72
N ALA A 182 16.56 8.96 7.22
CA ALA A 182 17.07 8.43 8.49
C ALA A 182 16.34 9.11 9.67
N ASP A 183 16.18 8.38 10.77
CA ASP A 183 15.65 8.95 12.01
C ASP A 183 16.71 9.85 12.68
N SER A 184 16.28 10.68 13.63
CA SER A 184 17.20 11.57 14.36
C SER A 184 18.29 10.79 15.08
N GLY A 185 19.55 11.23 14.92
CA GLY A 185 20.73 10.57 15.48
C GLY A 185 21.23 9.37 14.67
N TYR A 186 20.72 9.17 13.45
CA TYR A 186 21.16 8.17 12.51
C TYR A 186 21.43 8.78 11.14
N HIS A 187 22.31 8.13 10.37
CA HIS A 187 22.50 8.40 8.95
C HIS A 187 22.25 7.13 8.14
N ILE A 188 22.03 7.33 6.84
CA ILE A 188 21.96 6.24 5.88
C ILE A 188 23.34 5.60 5.80
N ASP A 189 23.43 4.32 6.14
CA ASP A 189 24.66 3.54 6.04
C ASP A 189 24.87 3.11 4.58
N ASP A 190 23.88 2.41 4.01
CA ASP A 190 23.92 1.98 2.62
C ASP A 190 22.52 1.82 2.01
N VAL A 191 22.48 1.88 0.68
CA VAL A 191 21.33 1.52 -0.13
C VAL A 191 21.79 0.40 -1.06
N LEU A 192 21.16 -0.76 -0.94
CA LEU A 192 21.39 -1.90 -1.82
C LEU A 192 20.28 -1.95 -2.87
N VAL A 193 20.67 -1.99 -4.15
CA VAL A 193 19.77 -2.22 -5.28
C VAL A 193 20.13 -3.56 -5.90
N ASP A 194 19.16 -4.47 -5.95
CA ASP A 194 19.36 -5.85 -6.40
C ASP A 194 20.54 -6.55 -5.70
N GLY A 195 20.75 -6.23 -4.42
CA GLY A 195 21.84 -6.74 -3.59
C GLY A 195 23.20 -6.06 -3.79
N SER A 196 23.30 -5.06 -4.67
CA SER A 196 24.52 -4.29 -4.91
C SER A 196 24.44 -2.91 -4.28
N SER A 197 25.46 -2.52 -3.52
CA SER A 197 25.56 -1.19 -2.92
C SER A 197 25.61 -0.09 -3.98
N VAL A 198 24.77 0.92 -3.80
CA VAL A 198 24.82 2.20 -4.51
C VAL A 198 25.24 3.35 -3.59
N GLY A 199 25.58 3.05 -2.33
CA GLY A 199 26.03 3.99 -1.31
C GLY A 199 24.89 4.64 -0.51
N ALA A 200 25.28 5.48 0.45
CA ALA A 200 24.38 6.24 1.30
C ALA A 200 23.66 7.38 0.54
N LEU A 201 22.55 7.06 -0.12
CA LEU A 201 21.77 8.02 -0.91
C LEU A 201 20.43 8.31 -0.24
N GLY A 202 20.08 9.59 -0.05
CA GLY A 202 18.75 10.01 0.43
C GLY A 202 17.63 9.86 -0.61
N THR A 203 17.98 9.63 -1.88
CA THR A 203 17.02 9.36 -2.95
C THR A 203 17.60 8.37 -3.95
N TYR A 204 16.75 7.51 -4.50
CA TYR A 204 17.11 6.60 -5.59
C TYR A 204 16.02 6.57 -6.64
N VAL A 205 16.39 6.56 -7.92
CA VAL A 205 15.42 6.50 -9.03
C VAL A 205 15.77 5.32 -9.92
N PHE A 206 14.86 4.33 -9.96
CA PHE A 206 14.87 3.35 -11.03
C PHE A 206 14.39 4.04 -12.31
N THR A 207 15.18 3.90 -13.37
CA THR A 207 14.83 4.43 -14.69
C THR A 207 14.55 3.30 -15.66
N ASN A 208 13.52 3.45 -16.48
CA ASN A 208 13.14 2.47 -17.51
C ASN A 208 13.05 1.04 -16.95
N VAL A 209 12.19 0.83 -15.96
CA VAL A 209 12.05 -0.44 -15.24
C VAL A 209 11.56 -1.52 -16.20
N SER A 210 12.41 -2.50 -16.49
CA SER A 210 12.11 -3.58 -17.45
C SER A 210 12.15 -4.98 -16.83
N ALA A 211 12.45 -5.05 -15.53
CA ALA A 211 12.49 -6.27 -14.74
C ALA A 211 12.02 -5.98 -13.32
N ASN A 212 11.84 -7.04 -12.54
CA ASN A 212 11.56 -6.89 -11.11
C ASN A 212 12.87 -6.53 -10.38
N HIS A 213 12.76 -5.65 -9.40
CA HIS A 213 13.91 -5.17 -8.63
C HIS A 213 13.68 -5.27 -7.12
N THR A 214 14.76 -5.16 -6.37
CA THR A 214 14.72 -4.92 -4.93
C THR A 214 15.51 -3.68 -4.56
N ILE A 215 15.04 -2.97 -3.54
CA ILE A 215 15.79 -1.91 -2.88
C ILE A 215 15.70 -2.11 -1.37
N SER A 216 16.84 -2.14 -0.69
CA SER A 216 16.91 -2.27 0.76
C SER A 216 17.88 -1.25 1.33
N VAL A 217 17.48 -0.60 2.42
CA VAL A 217 18.25 0.46 3.05
C VAL A 217 18.69 0.04 4.45
N SER A 218 19.93 0.34 4.82
CA SER A 218 20.43 0.27 6.19
C SER A 218 20.74 1.66 6.75
N PHE A 219 20.71 1.75 8.08
CA PHE A 219 21.02 2.97 8.82
C PHE A 219 22.02 2.64 9.92
N GLU A 220 22.92 3.58 10.21
CA GLU A 220 23.90 3.48 11.29
C GLU A 220 23.75 4.70 12.22
N LEU A 221 24.04 4.49 13.51
CA LEU A 221 24.00 5.56 14.50
C LEU A 221 25.02 6.63 14.14
N ASP A 222 24.62 7.89 14.22
CA ASP A 222 25.55 8.99 14.05
C ASP A 222 26.65 8.91 15.11
N PRO A 223 27.91 9.15 14.73
CA PRO A 223 28.96 9.29 15.71
C PRO A 223 28.57 10.44 16.63
N VAL A 224 28.60 10.20 17.95
CA VAL A 224 28.37 11.25 18.94
C VAL A 224 29.33 12.39 18.63
N SER A 225 28.79 13.49 18.08
CA SER A 225 29.53 14.73 17.99
C SER A 225 29.63 15.22 19.42
N LEU A 226 30.82 15.06 20.01
CA LEU A 226 31.16 15.79 21.22
C LEU A 226 31.26 17.27 20.82
N GLU A 227 30.12 17.95 20.65
CA GLU A 227 30.04 19.33 20.14
C GLU A 227 30.77 20.32 21.04
N SER A 228 31.07 19.93 22.27
CA SER A 228 32.02 20.57 23.16
C SER A 228 32.07 19.76 24.45
N PRO A 229 33.16 19.87 25.22
CA PRO A 229 33.18 19.33 26.58
C PRO A 229 32.13 20.08 27.41
N LEU A 230 31.24 19.33 28.05
CA LEU A 230 30.21 19.85 28.95
C LEU A 230 30.73 19.90 30.39
N VAL A 231 31.61 18.96 30.76
CA VAL A 231 32.18 18.89 32.11
C VAL A 231 33.69 18.76 32.10
N LYS A 232 34.34 19.27 33.15
CA LYS A 232 35.80 19.25 33.30
C LYS A 232 36.38 17.84 33.28
N ALA A 233 35.58 16.83 33.65
CA ALA A 233 35.98 15.43 33.65
C ALA A 233 36.30 14.92 32.23
N GLU A 234 35.55 15.37 31.22
CA GLU A 234 35.73 14.95 29.83
C GLU A 234 37.03 15.49 29.21
N CYS A 235 37.61 16.54 29.81
CA CYS A 235 38.89 17.09 29.40
C CYS A 235 40.10 16.36 29.99
N LYS A 236 39.93 15.56 31.04
CA LYS A 236 41.03 14.88 31.75
C LYS A 236 41.48 13.63 31.00
N ASP A 237 42.66 13.11 31.35
CA ASP A 237 43.18 11.81 30.90
C ASP A 237 43.20 11.62 29.36
N GLY A 238 43.42 12.71 28.62
CA GLY A 238 43.47 12.69 27.16
C GLY A 238 42.12 12.87 26.46
N GLY A 239 41.01 12.94 27.20
CA GLY A 239 39.67 13.14 26.63
C GLY A 239 39.53 14.44 25.81
N TRP A 240 40.34 15.47 26.11
CA TRP A 240 40.42 16.69 25.32
C TRP A 240 40.79 16.49 23.84
N MET A 241 41.40 15.35 23.48
CA MET A 241 41.76 15.01 22.10
C MET A 241 40.57 14.50 21.26
N ASN A 242 39.49 14.07 21.93
CA ASN A 242 38.30 13.56 21.27
C ASN A 242 37.40 14.67 20.71
N PHE A 243 37.65 15.93 21.11
CA PHE A 243 36.94 17.08 20.59
C PHE A 243 37.69 17.64 19.39
N THR A 244 37.09 17.52 18.21
CA THR A 244 37.64 18.04 16.95
C THR A 244 37.02 19.38 16.56
N ASN A 245 35.88 19.74 17.18
CA ASN A 245 35.24 21.04 17.01
C ASN A 245 34.42 21.41 18.27
N PRO A 246 34.93 22.28 19.17
CA PRO A 246 36.23 22.97 19.12
C PRO A 246 37.39 22.02 19.44
N SER A 247 38.50 22.16 18.71
CA SER A 247 39.74 21.41 18.99
C SER A 247 40.57 22.08 20.10
N PHE A 248 41.08 21.29 21.05
CA PHE A 248 41.96 21.79 22.11
C PHE A 248 43.41 21.39 21.88
N ARG A 249 44.37 22.27 22.20
CA ARG A 249 45.81 21.96 22.05
C ARG A 249 46.39 21.21 23.25
N ASN A 250 45.71 21.25 24.39
CA ASN A 250 46.07 20.56 25.62
C ASN A 250 44.86 20.52 26.59
N GLN A 251 44.97 19.67 27.61
CA GLN A 251 43.98 19.54 28.68
C GLN A 251 43.63 20.88 29.34
N GLY A 252 44.60 21.77 29.53
CA GLY A 252 44.37 23.09 30.14
C GLY A 252 43.44 23.98 29.31
N GLN A 253 43.55 23.96 27.98
CA GLN A 253 42.64 24.69 27.09
C GLN A 253 41.22 24.14 27.09
N CYS A 254 41.07 22.82 27.17
CA CYS A 254 39.75 22.18 27.30
C CYS A 254 39.08 22.56 28.62
N ILE A 255 39.80 22.46 29.74
CA ILE A 255 39.27 22.83 31.06
C ILE A 255 38.93 24.32 31.13
N ALA A 256 39.77 25.18 30.53
CA ALA A 256 39.50 26.61 30.45
C ALA A 256 38.24 26.92 29.63
N TYR A 257 38.00 26.21 28.54
CA TYR A 257 36.79 26.33 27.74
C TYR A 257 35.53 25.99 28.54
N VAL A 258 35.55 24.89 29.32
CA VAL A 258 34.43 24.52 30.22
C VAL A 258 34.21 25.57 31.31
N ASN A 259 35.28 26.02 31.99
CA ASN A 259 35.16 27.08 33.02
C ASN A 259 34.52 28.35 32.46
N HIS A 260 34.91 28.76 31.24
CA HIS A 260 34.37 29.98 30.64
C HIS A 260 32.92 29.85 30.16
N ARG A 261 32.41 28.62 30.08
CA ARG A 261 31.01 28.31 29.80
C ARG A 261 30.20 28.31 31.09
N ASP A 262 30.73 27.74 32.18
CA ASP A 262 30.15 27.80 33.52
C ASP A 262 30.02 29.26 34.00
N ASP A 263 31.01 30.11 33.72
CA ASP A 263 31.00 31.54 34.06
C ASP A 263 30.04 32.38 33.19
N ARG A 264 29.49 31.83 32.10
CA ARG A 264 28.42 32.46 31.30
C ARG A 264 27.02 31.96 31.69
N GLY A 265 26.92 31.03 32.62
CA GLY A 265 25.68 30.43 33.08
C GLY A 265 24.81 31.31 33.99
N GLU A 266 24.84 32.64 33.82
CA GLU A 266 23.91 33.55 34.51
C GLU A 266 23.20 34.55 33.59
N ASP A 267 23.52 34.64 32.28
CA ASP A 267 22.92 35.69 31.42
C ASP A 267 22.49 35.29 29.99
N ASP A 268 22.54 34.03 29.56
CA ASP A 268 21.98 33.62 28.25
C ASP A 268 20.76 32.70 28.44
N ASP A 269 19.59 33.33 28.53
CA ASP A 269 18.31 32.74 28.14
C ASP A 269 18.39 32.34 26.66
N LEU A 270 18.81 31.11 26.38
CA LEU A 270 18.44 30.40 25.18
C LEU A 270 17.41 29.35 25.57
N GLU A 271 16.15 29.61 25.20
CA GLU A 271 15.10 28.60 25.12
C GLU A 271 15.63 27.37 24.39
N VAL A 272 15.96 26.33 25.16
CA VAL A 272 16.00 24.96 24.66
C VAL A 272 14.59 24.42 24.86
N GLU A 273 13.76 24.57 23.85
CA GLU A 273 12.52 23.80 23.75
C GLU A 273 12.88 22.30 23.72
N GLY A 274 12.38 21.56 24.70
CA GLY A 274 12.24 20.11 24.60
C GLY A 274 13.12 19.27 25.53
N SER A 275 13.14 19.52 26.84
CA SER A 275 13.45 18.46 27.80
C SER A 275 12.17 17.68 28.14
N VAL A 276 12.05 16.47 27.59
CA VAL A 276 11.11 15.46 28.10
C VAL A 276 11.58 15.06 29.49
N SER A 277 10.80 15.42 30.51
CA SER A 277 10.99 14.95 31.88
C SER A 277 10.40 13.54 32.01
N VAL A 278 11.27 12.54 32.15
CA VAL A 278 10.91 11.29 32.84
C VAL A 278 11.13 11.54 34.31
N SER A 279 10.05 11.68 35.08
CA SER A 279 10.10 11.60 36.54
C SER A 279 9.95 10.14 36.95
N VAL A 280 10.99 9.64 37.62
CA VAL A 280 10.90 8.47 38.51
C VAL A 280 10.75 9.09 39.89
N ASP A 281 9.55 9.03 40.45
CA ASP A 281 9.30 9.37 41.84
C ASP A 281 9.29 8.05 42.63
N ASP A 282 10.35 7.84 43.42
CA ASP A 282 10.40 6.90 44.54
C ASP A 282 9.77 7.62 45.76
N ASP A 283 8.58 7.19 46.18
CA ASP A 283 7.95 7.59 47.45
C ASP A 283 7.94 6.37 48.39
N ASP A 284 8.68 6.48 49.49
CA ASP A 284 8.68 5.56 50.63
C ASP A 284 7.63 6.00 51.68
N GLU A 285 6.75 5.03 52.01
CA GLU A 285 6.13 4.67 53.31
C GLU A 285 5.35 5.76 54.11
N GLU A 286 4.18 5.52 54.71
CA GLU A 286 3.68 4.39 55.51
C GLU A 286 2.13 4.39 55.60
N GLU A 287 1.59 3.18 55.74
CA GLU A 287 0.38 2.65 56.41
C GLU A 287 -0.85 3.54 56.70
N ASP A 288 -2.03 3.06 56.29
CA ASP A 288 -3.02 2.49 57.23
C ASP A 288 -4.11 1.73 56.45
N ASP A 289 -4.25 0.44 56.78
CA ASP A 289 -5.35 -0.43 56.38
C ASP A 289 -6.67 0.07 56.97
N ASP A 290 -7.75 0.08 56.18
CA ASP A 290 -9.08 -0.30 56.66
C ASP A 290 -9.96 -0.68 55.45
N GLU A 291 -10.36 -1.95 55.46
CA GLU A 291 -11.41 -2.54 54.63
C GLU A 291 -12.74 -1.82 54.89
N ASP A 292 -13.51 -1.52 53.84
CA ASP A 292 -14.88 -2.02 53.68
C ASP A 292 -15.67 -1.27 52.61
N ASP A 293 -16.51 -2.07 51.96
CA ASP A 293 -17.79 -1.76 51.32
C ASP A 293 -17.84 -1.30 49.85
N GLU A 294 -18.30 -2.27 49.07
CA GLU A 294 -18.90 -2.21 47.74
C GLU A 294 -20.14 -1.30 47.66
N GLU A 295 -20.65 -1.18 46.43
CA GLU A 295 -21.99 -0.70 46.02
C GLU A 295 -22.05 0.77 45.59
N GLU A 296 -22.06 1.01 44.27
CA GLU A 296 -23.21 0.99 43.35
C GLU A 296 -23.84 2.38 43.19
N ASP A 297 -23.82 2.80 41.93
CA ASP A 297 -24.86 3.51 41.20
C ASP A 297 -25.39 4.89 41.65
N SER A 298 -25.42 5.72 40.61
CA SER A 298 -26.51 6.64 40.27
C SER A 298 -26.68 7.89 41.14
N ASP A 299 -26.37 9.02 40.51
CA ASP A 299 -27.35 10.07 40.16
C ASP A 299 -26.79 11.49 40.29
N GLU A 300 -26.76 12.14 39.13
CA GLU A 300 -27.42 13.41 38.89
C GLU A 300 -27.11 14.57 39.86
N HIS A 301 -26.31 15.55 39.41
CA HIS A 301 -26.87 16.83 38.97
C HIS A 301 -25.81 17.89 38.63
N ARG A 302 -26.08 18.56 37.49
CA ARG A 302 -25.95 20.02 37.24
C ARG A 302 -24.55 20.62 37.40
N SER A 303 -24.06 21.48 36.52
CA SER A 303 -24.63 22.38 35.52
C SER A 303 -23.53 23.44 35.39
N PHE A 304 -23.23 23.95 34.20
CA PHE A 304 -23.08 25.39 33.95
C PHE A 304 -22.69 25.52 32.47
N SER A 305 -23.67 25.77 31.60
CA SER A 305 -24.02 27.12 31.11
C SER A 305 -23.00 27.61 30.07
N ASN A 306 -23.39 27.60 28.80
CA ASN A 306 -23.81 28.80 28.05
C ASN A 306 -22.72 29.11 26.99
N ARG A 307 -22.98 29.50 25.73
CA ARG A 307 -24.18 29.84 24.94
C ARG A 307 -23.62 30.23 23.56
N ILE A 308 -24.23 29.89 22.42
CA ILE A 308 -24.96 30.79 21.49
C ILE A 308 -25.05 29.97 20.17
N ARG A 309 -26.23 29.49 19.74
CA ARG A 309 -27.25 30.14 18.85
C ARG A 309 -26.74 30.33 17.40
N GLU A 310 -27.42 29.98 16.32
CA GLU A 310 -28.87 29.81 16.02
C GLU A 310 -29.03 29.39 14.53
N ILE A 311 -30.28 29.12 14.08
CA ILE A 311 -30.85 29.18 12.70
C ILE A 311 -30.82 27.85 11.90
N LEU A 312 -31.91 27.14 11.56
CA LEU A 312 -33.39 27.34 11.50
C LEU A 312 -34.08 25.96 11.60
N ASP A 313 -35.15 25.83 12.41
CA ASP A 313 -36.57 25.73 12.01
C ASP A 313 -36.78 24.88 10.72
N GLY A 314 -37.41 23.71 10.80
CA GLY A 314 -38.74 23.45 11.37
C GLY A 314 -39.64 23.12 10.18
N ASP A 315 -39.92 21.83 9.98
CA ASP A 315 -41.16 21.16 10.42
C ASP A 315 -42.33 21.67 9.57
N ASP A 316 -42.77 20.83 8.65
CA ASP A 316 -43.96 19.98 8.81
C ASP A 316 -45.22 20.78 8.48
N ASP A 317 -46.02 20.26 7.56
CA ASP A 317 -47.36 19.81 7.91
C ASP A 317 -48.14 19.42 6.64
N GLU A 318 -48.63 18.18 6.72
CA GLU A 318 -49.97 17.71 6.39
C GLU A 318 -50.51 17.77 4.95
N GLU A 319 -50.83 16.55 4.51
CA GLU A 319 -52.05 16.11 3.82
C GLU A 319 -53.17 17.15 3.65
N ASP A 320 -53.71 17.25 2.43
CA ASP A 320 -55.14 17.10 2.22
C ASP A 320 -55.49 16.89 0.72
N ASP A 321 -56.57 16.14 0.55
CA ASP A 321 -57.17 15.58 -0.66
C ASP A 321 -57.65 16.58 -1.73
N GLU A 322 -57.53 16.20 -3.02
CA GLU A 322 -58.60 16.06 -4.06
C GLU A 322 -58.03 15.90 -5.48
#